data_AF-A0A1I5HGD2-F1
#
_entry.id   AF-A0A1I5HGD2-F1
#
_cell.length_a   1.000
_cell.length_b   1.000
_cell.length_c   1.000
_cell.angle_alpha   90.00
_cell.angle_beta   90.00
_cell.angle_gamma   90.00
#
_symmetry.space_group_name_H-M   'P 1'
#
loop_
_entity.id
_entity.type
_entity.pdbx_description
1 polymer ?
#
loop_
_entity_poly.entity_id
_entity_poly.type
_entity_poly.pdbx_seq_one_letter_code
_entity_poly.pdbx_strand_id
1 'polypeptide(L)'
;MKITPAAIRSQSFETSFRGFEKKEVTAFLDEVSQVVEQLNQENLELKSKLQQVEAEAKRLKDVEDSLFRTLKTAEDTGASIIEEANEAADQIIAEANHTAKNATAHVNQMMEEAKKKAEEDAATIIGAAEAKAKETIIELRESMQGLVRSYEGLAEQREALVKSLKRISQDTLNQLDLAEAHYSRIDAKAHQRAIDELSRSHTFTFGNLANLAAQAPVQQQPQDEYVPESIEEDPLEEMETVEEAIDLEMHDSAPDVVEADEEVEVENEEIEEEVEEVVDQEEEIQEEEPVKEEIKAQEVREENEPEDPKKQSGSFFDQFE
;
A
#
# COMPACT_ATOMS: atom_id res chain seq x y z
N MET A 1 -87.93 -61.82 0.93
CA MET A 1 -88.91 -62.29 -0.08
C MET A 1 -90.12 -62.89 0.63
N LYS A 2 -91.31 -62.89 0.00
CA LYS A 2 -92.56 -63.41 0.58
C LYS A 2 -92.73 -64.94 0.45
N ILE A 3 -91.83 -65.62 -0.25
CA ILE A 3 -91.82 -67.08 -0.42
C ILE A 3 -90.40 -67.57 -0.14
N THR A 4 -90.27 -68.55 0.75
CA THR A 4 -88.99 -69.21 1.11
C THR A 4 -88.95 -70.62 0.52
N PRO A 5 -87.77 -71.22 0.32
CA PRO A 5 -87.66 -72.62 -0.12
C PRO A 5 -88.54 -73.57 0.71
N ALA A 6 -88.53 -73.39 2.04
CA ALA A 6 -89.37 -74.14 2.96
C ALA A 6 -90.89 -73.91 2.75
N ALA A 7 -91.31 -72.68 2.41
CA ALA A 7 -92.69 -72.39 2.07
C ALA A 7 -93.11 -73.05 0.75
N ILE A 8 -92.20 -73.21 -0.21
CA ILE A 8 -92.44 -73.89 -1.50
C ILE A 8 -92.64 -75.40 -1.26
N ARG A 9 -91.79 -76.04 -0.45
CA ARG A 9 -91.91 -77.48 -0.12
C ARG A 9 -93.18 -77.81 0.68
N SER A 10 -93.64 -76.89 1.52
CA SER A 10 -94.83 -77.08 2.38
C SER A 10 -96.13 -76.58 1.75
N GLN A 11 -96.08 -76.04 0.53
CA GLN A 11 -97.25 -75.52 -0.17
C GLN A 11 -98.23 -76.66 -0.52
N SER A 12 -99.48 -76.52 -0.09
CA SER A 12 -100.57 -77.41 -0.46
C SER A 12 -101.52 -76.72 -1.44
N PHE A 13 -102.15 -77.51 -2.32
CA PHE A 13 -103.11 -77.06 -3.31
C PHE A 13 -104.43 -77.84 -3.16
N GLU A 14 -105.55 -77.19 -3.46
CA GLU A 14 -106.87 -77.83 -3.48
C GLU A 14 -106.98 -78.84 -4.63
N THR A 15 -107.66 -79.97 -4.40
CA THR A 15 -107.86 -81.02 -5.41
C THR A 15 -109.14 -80.78 -6.20
N SER A 16 -109.08 -80.88 -7.53
CA SER A 16 -110.22 -80.71 -8.44
C SER A 16 -110.31 -81.86 -9.45
N PHE A 17 -111.52 -82.17 -9.93
CA PHE A 17 -111.77 -83.25 -10.90
C PHE A 17 -111.18 -82.86 -12.27
N ARG A 18 -110.01 -83.44 -12.62
CA ARG A 18 -109.10 -83.13 -13.75
C ARG A 18 -107.94 -82.14 -13.46
N GLY A 19 -107.32 -82.21 -12.28
CA GLY A 19 -106.07 -81.48 -11.96
C GLY A 19 -104.77 -82.20 -12.37
N PHE A 20 -103.64 -81.54 -12.12
CA PHE A 20 -102.29 -82.10 -12.32
C PHE A 20 -102.01 -83.28 -11.37
N GLU A 21 -101.10 -84.17 -11.76
CA GLU A 21 -100.70 -85.29 -10.91
C GLU A 21 -99.91 -84.80 -9.69
N LYS A 22 -100.37 -85.17 -8.49
CA LYS A 22 -99.76 -84.75 -7.23
C LYS A 22 -98.26 -85.08 -7.14
N LYS A 23 -97.83 -86.25 -7.64
CA LYS A 23 -96.43 -86.67 -7.61
C LYS A 23 -95.53 -85.78 -8.47
N GLU A 24 -95.97 -85.46 -9.69
CA GLU A 24 -95.22 -84.58 -10.60
C GLU A 24 -95.14 -83.16 -10.04
N VAL A 25 -96.24 -82.63 -9.49
CA VAL A 25 -96.26 -81.30 -8.86
C VAL A 25 -95.34 -81.25 -7.64
N THR A 26 -95.34 -82.28 -6.78
CA THR A 26 -94.42 -82.33 -5.62
C THR A 26 -92.95 -82.39 -6.06
N ALA A 27 -92.62 -83.19 -7.08
CA ALA A 27 -91.25 -83.26 -7.61
C ALA A 27 -90.80 -81.90 -8.19
N PHE A 28 -91.68 -81.22 -8.92
CA PHE A 28 -91.42 -79.88 -9.43
C PHE A 28 -91.25 -78.84 -8.31
N LEU A 29 -92.08 -78.87 -7.26
CA LEU A 29 -91.93 -77.99 -6.11
C LEU A 29 -90.60 -78.22 -5.36
N ASP A 30 -90.14 -79.47 -5.27
CA ASP A 30 -88.84 -79.79 -4.68
C ASP A 30 -87.68 -79.23 -5.51
N GLU A 31 -87.72 -79.38 -6.83
CA GLU A 31 -86.72 -78.80 -7.76
C GLU A 31 -86.72 -77.27 -7.70
N VAL A 32 -87.90 -76.64 -7.78
CA VAL A 32 -88.05 -75.18 -7.64
C VAL A 32 -87.54 -74.70 -6.29
N SER A 33 -87.83 -75.44 -5.21
CA SER A 33 -87.31 -75.11 -3.88
C SER A 33 -85.78 -75.14 -3.85
N GLN A 34 -85.12 -76.10 -4.50
CA GLN A 34 -83.65 -76.17 -4.55
C GLN A 34 -83.07 -75.00 -5.35
N VAL A 35 -83.66 -74.67 -6.50
CA VAL A 35 -83.22 -73.53 -7.33
C VAL A 35 -83.39 -72.21 -6.57
N VAL A 36 -84.50 -72.02 -5.85
CA VAL A 36 -84.72 -70.81 -5.03
C VAL A 36 -83.77 -70.74 -3.84
N GLU A 37 -83.39 -71.88 -3.26
CA GLU A 37 -82.38 -71.95 -2.20
C GLU A 37 -81.00 -71.55 -2.73
N GLN A 38 -80.60 -72.08 -3.89
CA GLN A 38 -79.36 -71.72 -4.57
C GLN A 38 -79.32 -70.24 -4.97
N LEU A 39 -80.40 -69.70 -5.54
CA LEU A 39 -80.51 -68.28 -5.89
C LEU A 39 -80.41 -67.37 -4.65
N ASN A 40 -80.98 -67.77 -3.52
CA ASN A 40 -80.85 -66.99 -2.27
C ASN A 40 -79.41 -67.02 -1.75
N GLN A 41 -78.74 -68.17 -1.82
CA GLN A 41 -77.34 -68.29 -1.43
C GLN A 41 -76.44 -67.44 -2.32
N GLU A 42 -76.59 -67.52 -3.65
CA GLU A 42 -75.87 -66.67 -4.60
C GLU A 42 -76.16 -65.18 -4.37
N ASN A 43 -77.41 -64.81 -4.10
CA ASN A 43 -77.77 -63.42 -3.81
C ASN A 43 -77.09 -62.90 -2.53
N LEU A 44 -77.00 -63.74 -1.49
CA LEU A 44 -76.32 -63.41 -0.25
C LEU A 44 -74.82 -63.24 -0.48
N GLU A 45 -74.20 -64.15 -1.23
CA GLU A 45 -72.78 -64.08 -1.58
C GLU A 45 -72.45 -62.85 -2.43
N LEU A 46 -73.28 -62.54 -3.43
CA LEU A 46 -73.13 -61.36 -4.27
C LEU A 46 -73.28 -60.07 -3.45
N LYS A 47 -74.25 -60.01 -2.53
CA LYS A 47 -74.40 -58.86 -1.63
C LYS A 47 -73.21 -58.69 -0.70
N SER A 48 -72.68 -59.78 -0.16
CA SER A 48 -71.49 -59.75 0.68
C SER A 48 -70.28 -59.23 -0.10
N LYS A 49 -70.05 -59.74 -1.31
CA LYS A 49 -68.99 -59.27 -2.21
C LYS A 49 -69.15 -57.80 -2.59
N LEU A 50 -70.38 -57.37 -2.92
CA LEU A 50 -70.68 -55.97 -3.23
C LEU A 50 -70.30 -55.08 -2.04
N GLN A 51 -70.73 -55.44 -0.84
CA GLN A 51 -70.46 -54.67 0.37
C GLN A 51 -68.95 -54.61 0.68
N GLN A 52 -68.21 -55.70 0.42
CA GLN A 52 -66.75 -55.74 0.57
C GLN A 52 -66.04 -54.82 -0.43
N VAL A 53 -66.43 -54.87 -1.71
CA VAL A 53 -65.85 -54.03 -2.76
C VAL A 53 -66.20 -52.55 -2.55
N GLU A 54 -67.43 -52.24 -2.13
CA GLU A 54 -67.82 -50.87 -1.78
C GLU A 54 -67.02 -50.33 -0.60
N ALA A 55 -66.74 -51.15 0.42
CA ALA A 55 -65.91 -50.76 1.55
C ALA A 55 -64.45 -50.53 1.13
N GLU A 56 -63.91 -51.36 0.25
CA GLU A 56 -62.55 -51.20 -0.29
C GLU A 56 -62.44 -49.96 -1.18
N ALA A 57 -63.41 -49.73 -2.07
CA ALA A 57 -63.47 -48.53 -2.91
C ALA A 57 -63.54 -47.26 -2.07
N LYS A 58 -64.33 -47.27 -0.99
CA LYS A 58 -64.38 -46.16 -0.04
C LYS A 58 -63.02 -45.93 0.63
N ARG A 59 -62.37 -46.98 1.11
CA ARG A 59 -61.04 -46.89 1.72
C ARG A 59 -60.00 -46.33 0.74
N LEU A 60 -60.01 -46.79 -0.51
CA LEU A 60 -59.10 -46.29 -1.54
C LEU A 60 -59.34 -44.80 -1.82
N LYS A 61 -60.60 -44.37 -1.87
CA LYS A 61 -60.95 -42.96 -2.00
C LYS A 61 -60.46 -42.11 -0.83
N ASP A 62 -60.61 -42.58 0.41
CA ASP A 62 -60.11 -41.88 1.60
C ASP A 62 -58.57 -41.75 1.58
N VAL A 63 -57.87 -42.77 1.08
CA VAL A 63 -56.41 -42.76 0.89
C VAL A 63 -56.01 -41.79 -0.22
N GLU A 64 -56.70 -41.80 -1.36
CA GLU A 64 -56.48 -40.87 -2.47
C GLU A 64 -56.67 -39.41 -2.03
N ASP A 65 -57.76 -39.11 -1.31
CA ASP A 65 -58.04 -37.76 -0.79
C ASP A 65 -56.95 -37.31 0.19
N SER A 66 -56.43 -38.23 1.01
CA SER A 66 -55.33 -37.94 1.94
C SER A 66 -54.02 -37.70 1.20
N LEU A 67 -53.72 -38.51 0.18
CA LEU A 67 -52.52 -38.36 -0.65
C LEU A 67 -52.56 -37.04 -1.41
N PHE A 68 -53.71 -36.67 -1.96
CA PHE A 68 -53.89 -35.41 -2.69
C PHE A 68 -53.69 -34.20 -1.79
N ARG A 69 -54.20 -34.23 -0.55
CA ARG A 69 -53.95 -33.17 0.44
C ARG A 69 -52.47 -33.05 0.78
N THR A 70 -51.78 -34.17 0.96
CA THR A 70 -50.34 -34.18 1.25
C THR A 70 -49.54 -33.63 0.07
N LEU A 71 -49.86 -34.06 -1.16
CA LEU A 71 -49.21 -33.57 -2.37
C LEU A 71 -49.38 -32.07 -2.53
N LYS A 72 -50.62 -31.58 -2.36
CA LYS A 72 -50.92 -30.16 -2.43
C LYS A 72 -50.19 -29.35 -1.34
N THR A 73 -50.15 -29.88 -0.11
CA THR A 73 -49.42 -29.22 0.98
C THR A 73 -47.92 -29.17 0.68
N ALA A 74 -47.36 -30.24 0.10
CA ALA A 74 -45.95 -30.27 -0.30
C ALA A 74 -45.67 -29.27 -1.43
N GLU A 75 -46.56 -29.15 -2.41
CA GLU A 75 -46.49 -28.15 -3.49
C GLU A 75 -46.56 -26.73 -2.95
N ASP A 76 -47.57 -26.42 -2.12
CA ASP A 76 -47.75 -25.11 -1.48
C ASP A 76 -46.53 -24.75 -0.60
N THR A 77 -45.99 -25.73 0.15
CA THR A 77 -44.78 -25.54 0.97
C THR A 77 -43.55 -25.31 0.09
N GLY A 78 -43.41 -26.06 -1.00
CA GLY A 78 -42.31 -25.88 -1.95
C GLY A 78 -42.34 -24.49 -2.59
N ALA A 79 -43.52 -24.00 -2.98
CA ALA A 79 -43.69 -22.65 -3.51
C ALA A 79 -43.33 -21.58 -2.45
N SER A 80 -43.79 -21.74 -1.20
CA SER A 80 -43.44 -20.83 -0.10
C SER A 80 -41.94 -20.77 0.15
N ILE A 81 -41.25 -21.92 0.16
CA ILE A 81 -39.79 -21.99 0.34
C ILE A 81 -39.07 -21.24 -0.78
N ILE A 82 -39.53 -21.38 -2.03
CA ILE A 82 -38.92 -20.69 -3.18
C ILE A 82 -39.16 -19.17 -3.07
N GLU A 83 -40.35 -18.74 -2.68
CA GLU A 83 -40.67 -17.33 -2.47
C GLU A 83 -39.81 -16.72 -1.36
N GLU A 84 -39.73 -17.37 -0.20
CA GLU A 84 -38.89 -16.95 0.93
C GLU A 84 -37.41 -16.91 0.57
N ALA A 85 -36.90 -17.90 -0.17
CA ALA A 85 -35.51 -17.94 -0.62
C ALA A 85 -35.19 -16.79 -1.60
N ASN A 86 -36.11 -16.47 -2.51
CA ASN A 86 -35.95 -15.34 -3.42
C ASN A 86 -35.98 -14.00 -2.66
N GLU A 87 -36.92 -13.83 -1.73
CA GLU A 87 -36.98 -12.62 -0.90
C GLU A 87 -35.71 -12.45 -0.06
N ALA A 88 -35.21 -13.53 0.55
CA ALA A 88 -33.96 -13.51 1.29
C ALA A 88 -32.76 -13.18 0.38
N ALA A 89 -32.71 -13.73 -0.84
CA ALA A 89 -31.67 -13.41 -1.80
C ALA A 89 -31.70 -11.94 -2.21
N ASP A 90 -32.88 -11.38 -2.49
CA ASP A 90 -33.07 -9.97 -2.83
C ASP A 90 -32.66 -9.06 -1.67
N GLN A 91 -32.99 -9.43 -0.42
CA GLN A 91 -32.55 -8.71 0.77
C GLN A 91 -31.02 -8.73 0.92
N ILE A 92 -30.38 -9.89 0.76
CA ILE A 92 -28.92 -10.02 0.81
C ILE A 92 -28.26 -9.15 -0.27
N ILE A 93 -28.77 -9.18 -1.51
CA ILE A 93 -28.26 -8.37 -2.62
C ILE A 93 -28.44 -6.87 -2.31
N ALA A 94 -29.59 -6.47 -1.78
CA ALA A 94 -29.85 -5.09 -1.40
C ALA A 94 -28.90 -4.61 -0.30
N GLU A 95 -28.66 -5.41 0.73
CA GLU A 95 -27.75 -5.11 1.83
C GLU A 95 -26.29 -5.06 1.37
N ALA A 96 -25.87 -6.01 0.54
CA ALA A 96 -24.53 -6.02 -0.06
C ALA A 96 -24.30 -4.76 -0.91
N ASN A 97 -25.28 -4.39 -1.74
CA ASN A 97 -25.22 -3.16 -2.55
C ASN A 97 -25.18 -1.89 -1.69
N HIS A 98 -25.97 -1.85 -0.62
CA HIS A 98 -25.97 -0.72 0.31
C HIS A 98 -24.62 -0.58 1.02
N THR A 99 -24.07 -1.69 1.51
CA THR A 99 -22.76 -1.74 2.17
C THR A 99 -21.64 -1.34 1.22
N ALA A 100 -21.64 -1.86 -0.01
CA ALA A 100 -20.67 -1.48 -1.04
C ALA A 100 -20.74 0.02 -1.38
N LYS A 101 -21.94 0.58 -1.52
CA LYS A 101 -22.13 2.03 -1.73
C LYS A 101 -21.58 2.86 -0.57
N ASN A 102 -21.85 2.45 0.67
CA ASN A 102 -21.35 3.16 1.85
C ASN A 102 -19.83 3.07 1.97
N ALA A 103 -19.24 1.89 1.73
CA ALA A 103 -17.80 1.70 1.70
C ALA A 103 -17.14 2.58 0.62
N THR A 104 -17.72 2.61 -0.59
CA THR A 104 -17.21 3.46 -1.69
C THR A 104 -17.32 4.95 -1.33
N ALA A 105 -18.44 5.37 -0.74
CA ALA A 105 -18.61 6.75 -0.30
C ALA A 105 -17.60 7.15 0.77
N HIS A 106 -17.35 6.26 1.75
CA HIS A 106 -16.36 6.48 2.80
C HIS A 106 -14.94 6.58 2.24
N VAL A 107 -14.54 5.67 1.35
CA VAL A 107 -13.22 5.71 0.68
C VAL A 107 -13.07 6.99 -0.14
N ASN A 108 -14.10 7.40 -0.89
CA ASN A 108 -14.06 8.64 -1.65
C ASN A 108 -13.90 9.86 -0.75
N GLN A 109 -14.59 9.89 0.40
CA GLN A 109 -14.43 10.96 1.38
C GLN A 109 -13.00 11.00 1.94
N MET A 110 -12.47 9.85 2.37
CA MET A 110 -11.10 9.76 2.87
C MET A 110 -10.06 10.18 1.82
N MET A 111 -10.28 9.79 0.56
CA MET A 111 -9.40 10.17 -0.55
C MET A 111 -9.42 11.68 -0.78
N GLU A 112 -10.60 12.31 -0.74
CA GLU A 112 -10.73 13.75 -0.89
C GLU A 112 -10.07 14.51 0.27
N GLU A 113 -10.25 14.03 1.50
CA GLU A 113 -9.60 14.59 2.69
C GLU A 113 -8.06 14.44 2.61
N ALA A 114 -7.57 13.26 2.22
CA ALA A 114 -6.14 13.00 2.04
C ALA A 114 -5.53 13.87 0.94
N LYS A 115 -6.24 14.01 -0.19
CA LYS A 115 -5.83 14.87 -1.30
C LYS A 115 -5.76 16.33 -0.87
N LYS A 116 -6.79 16.83 -0.18
CA LYS A 116 -6.81 18.20 0.33
C LYS A 116 -5.64 18.45 1.29
N LYS A 117 -5.37 17.51 2.21
CA LYS A 117 -4.22 17.61 3.12
C LYS A 117 -2.90 17.63 2.36
N ALA A 118 -2.73 16.76 1.37
CA ALA A 118 -1.53 16.73 0.54
C ALA A 118 -1.34 18.04 -0.26
N GLU A 119 -2.43 18.64 -0.76
CA GLU A 119 -2.40 19.94 -1.43
C GLU A 119 -2.01 21.08 -0.47
N GLU A 120 -2.56 21.08 0.75
CA GLU A 120 -2.20 22.03 1.80
C GLU A 120 -0.71 21.90 2.18
N ASP A 121 -0.24 20.68 2.44
CA ASP A 121 1.16 20.40 2.77
C ASP A 121 2.09 20.83 1.61
N ALA A 122 1.75 20.49 0.37
CA ALA A 122 2.52 20.93 -0.80
C ALA A 122 2.58 22.46 -0.93
N ALA A 123 1.46 23.15 -0.70
CA ALA A 123 1.43 24.61 -0.73
C ALA A 123 2.31 25.23 0.36
N THR A 124 2.35 24.65 1.56
CA THR A 124 3.25 25.13 2.63
C THR A 124 4.73 24.91 2.30
N ILE A 125 5.09 23.75 1.74
CA ILE A 125 6.46 23.44 1.33
C ILE A 125 6.92 24.39 0.22
N ILE A 126 6.08 24.61 -0.80
CA ILE A 126 6.38 25.55 -1.88
C ILE A 126 6.54 26.97 -1.32
N GLY A 127 5.62 27.41 -0.46
CA GLY A 127 5.70 28.74 0.16
C GLY A 127 6.97 28.93 1.01
N ALA A 128 7.37 27.92 1.79
CA ALA A 128 8.60 27.95 2.58
C ALA A 128 9.86 27.95 1.69
N ALA A 129 9.88 27.13 0.63
CA ALA A 129 10.96 27.09 -0.33
C ALA A 129 11.12 28.44 -1.06
N GLU A 130 10.01 29.06 -1.49
CA GLU A 130 10.04 30.40 -2.09
C GLU A 130 10.53 31.48 -1.13
N ALA A 131 10.13 31.42 0.14
CA ALA A 131 10.60 32.35 1.17
C ALA A 131 12.11 32.22 1.38
N LYS A 132 12.61 30.99 1.55
CA LYS A 132 14.04 30.69 1.69
C LYS A 132 14.83 31.08 0.43
N ALA A 133 14.27 30.88 -0.76
CA ALA A 133 14.88 31.34 -2.01
C ALA A 133 14.98 32.88 -2.07
N LYS A 134 13.97 33.61 -1.60
CA LYS A 134 14.02 35.08 -1.52
C LYS A 134 15.06 35.56 -0.51
N GLU A 135 15.13 34.92 0.64
CA GLU A 135 16.11 35.22 1.69
C GLU A 135 17.53 35.01 1.17
N THR A 136 17.83 33.85 0.59
CA THR A 136 19.17 33.56 0.02
C THR A 136 19.55 34.52 -1.11
N ILE A 137 18.60 34.98 -1.93
CA ILE A 137 18.86 36.02 -2.95
C ILE A 137 19.23 37.37 -2.30
N ILE A 138 18.59 37.74 -1.20
CA ILE A 138 18.90 38.98 -0.47
C ILE A 138 20.30 38.86 0.16
N GLU A 139 20.59 37.76 0.84
CA GLU A 139 21.91 37.49 1.44
C GLU A 139 23.02 37.48 0.38
N LEU A 140 22.80 36.82 -0.76
CA LEU A 140 23.74 36.79 -1.88
C LEU A 140 23.99 38.19 -2.46
N ARG A 141 22.95 39.02 -2.52
CA ARG A 141 23.07 40.41 -2.97
C ARG A 141 23.90 41.23 -2.00
N GLU A 142 23.70 41.06 -0.70
CA GLU A 142 24.47 41.75 0.34
C GLU A 142 25.93 41.31 0.37
N SER A 143 26.18 40.00 0.31
CA SER A 143 27.54 39.45 0.26
C SER A 143 28.29 39.89 -1.00
N MET A 144 27.63 39.88 -2.17
CA MET A 144 28.19 40.41 -3.41
C MET A 144 28.52 41.90 -3.31
N GLN A 145 27.66 42.70 -2.70
CA GLN A 145 27.96 44.13 -2.45
C GLN A 145 29.14 44.31 -1.49
N GLY A 146 29.23 43.49 -0.44
CA GLY A 146 30.37 43.47 0.48
C GLY A 146 31.68 43.13 -0.24
N LEU A 147 31.65 42.11 -1.10
CA LEU A 147 32.79 41.69 -1.91
C LEU A 147 33.22 42.78 -2.90
N VAL A 148 32.29 43.47 -3.55
CA VAL A 148 32.61 44.61 -4.43
C VAL A 148 33.32 45.72 -3.64
N ARG A 149 32.84 46.06 -2.44
CA ARG A 149 33.48 47.08 -1.58
C ARG A 149 34.88 46.66 -1.13
N SER A 150 35.09 45.39 -0.80
CA SER A 150 36.41 44.89 -0.41
C SER A 150 37.39 44.91 -1.59
N TYR A 151 36.94 44.55 -2.80
CA TYR A 151 37.73 44.69 -4.02
C TYR A 151 38.10 46.14 -4.33
N GLU A 152 37.16 47.08 -4.19
CA GLU A 152 37.42 48.52 -4.34
C GLU A 152 38.47 49.00 -3.32
N GLY A 153 38.31 48.64 -2.04
CA GLY A 153 39.29 48.97 -0.99
C GLY A 153 40.68 48.38 -1.27
N LEU A 154 40.76 47.12 -1.72
CA LEU A 154 42.03 46.49 -2.10
C LEU A 154 42.67 47.17 -3.31
N ALA A 155 41.88 47.61 -4.28
CA ALA A 155 42.36 48.37 -5.43
C ALA A 155 42.94 49.74 -5.00
N GLU A 156 42.28 50.43 -4.07
CA GLU A 156 42.78 51.68 -3.47
C GLU A 156 44.08 51.46 -2.68
N GLN A 157 44.15 50.41 -1.86
CA GLN A 157 45.37 50.03 -1.14
C GLN A 157 46.52 49.73 -2.10
N ARG A 158 46.26 48.99 -3.19
CA ARG A 158 47.22 48.73 -4.26
C ARG A 158 47.70 50.04 -4.89
N GLU A 159 46.81 50.98 -5.19
CA GLU A 159 47.19 52.28 -5.75
C GLU A 159 48.04 53.10 -4.76
N ALA A 160 47.68 53.09 -3.47
CA ALA A 160 48.44 53.75 -2.42
C ALA A 160 49.86 53.17 -2.29
N LEU A 161 50.02 51.85 -2.35
CA LEU A 161 51.32 51.17 -2.34
C LEU A 161 52.15 51.51 -3.59
N VAL A 162 51.54 51.55 -4.77
CA VAL A 162 52.24 51.96 -6.00
C VAL A 162 52.70 53.42 -5.89
N LYS A 163 51.86 54.32 -5.36
CA LYS A 163 52.23 55.72 -5.12
C LYS A 163 53.36 55.84 -4.09
N SER A 164 53.30 55.08 -2.99
CA SER A 164 54.33 55.10 -1.95
C SER A 164 55.67 54.55 -2.48
N LEU A 165 55.64 53.44 -3.23
CA LEU A 165 56.82 52.86 -3.88
C LEU A 165 57.42 53.84 -4.88
N LYS A 166 56.60 54.51 -5.69
CA LYS A 166 57.07 55.57 -6.61
C LYS A 166 57.71 56.73 -5.85
N ARG A 167 57.12 57.16 -4.73
CA ARG A 167 57.69 58.23 -3.88
C ARG A 167 59.02 57.81 -3.27
N ILE A 168 59.12 56.60 -2.72
CA ILE A 168 60.36 56.05 -2.16
C ILE A 168 61.42 55.94 -3.25
N SER A 169 61.08 55.39 -4.43
CA SER A 169 62.00 55.30 -5.55
C SER A 169 62.48 56.67 -6.03
N GLN A 170 61.62 57.69 -6.02
CA GLN A 170 62.03 59.04 -6.38
C GLN A 170 62.95 59.64 -5.32
N ASP A 171 62.66 59.41 -4.03
CA ASP A 171 63.49 59.87 -2.93
C ASP A 171 64.87 59.21 -2.93
N THR A 172 64.95 57.89 -3.15
CA THR A 172 66.23 57.18 -3.27
C THR A 172 67.04 57.65 -4.49
N LEU A 173 66.37 57.97 -5.60
CA LEU A 173 67.03 58.53 -6.79
C LEU A 173 67.59 59.92 -6.48
N ASN A 174 66.82 60.78 -5.81
CA ASN A 174 67.29 62.09 -5.37
C ASN A 174 68.47 61.98 -4.38
N GLN A 175 68.45 60.99 -3.46
CA GLN A 175 69.55 60.72 -2.54
C GLN A 175 70.80 60.21 -3.27
N LEU A 176 70.64 59.39 -4.31
CA LEU A 176 71.74 58.92 -5.15
C LEU A 176 72.38 60.09 -5.93
N ASP A 177 71.56 60.95 -6.53
CA ASP A 177 72.04 62.15 -7.23
C ASP A 177 72.81 63.07 -6.26
N LEU A 178 72.31 63.23 -5.02
CA LEU A 178 72.99 63.99 -3.99
C LEU A 178 74.31 63.32 -3.58
N ALA A 179 74.34 62.01 -3.41
CA ALA A 179 75.54 61.24 -3.09
C ALA A 179 76.57 61.30 -4.22
N GLU A 180 76.16 61.23 -5.48
CA GLU A 180 77.02 61.36 -6.65
C GLU A 180 77.59 62.79 -6.74
N ALA A 181 76.77 63.81 -6.46
CA ALA A 181 77.23 65.18 -6.33
C ALA A 181 78.24 65.35 -5.17
N HIS A 182 78.03 64.71 -4.02
CA HIS A 182 79.01 64.69 -2.93
C HIS A 182 80.30 63.96 -3.33
N TYR A 183 80.20 62.81 -3.98
CA TYR A 183 81.35 62.00 -4.39
C TYR A 183 82.22 62.72 -5.43
N SER A 184 81.59 63.39 -6.41
CA SER A 184 82.29 64.20 -7.42
C SER A 184 83.08 65.38 -6.84
N ARG A 185 82.75 65.84 -5.63
CA ARG A 185 83.46 66.91 -4.92
C ARG A 185 84.64 66.42 -4.07
N ILE A 186 84.79 65.11 -3.89
CA ILE A 186 85.90 64.53 -3.15
C ILE A 186 87.13 64.50 -4.06
N ASP A 187 87.97 65.53 -3.98
CA ASP A 187 89.30 65.52 -4.60
C ASP A 187 90.27 64.75 -3.67
N ALA A 188 90.46 63.46 -3.96
CA ALA A 188 91.36 62.59 -3.21
C ALA A 188 92.80 63.14 -3.12
N LYS A 189 93.26 63.93 -4.11
CA LYS A 189 94.58 64.58 -4.08
C LYS A 189 94.62 65.79 -3.14
N ALA A 190 93.51 66.50 -2.95
CA ALA A 190 93.44 67.61 -2.01
C ALA A 190 93.47 67.12 -0.55
N HIS A 191 92.76 66.03 -0.26
CA HIS A 191 92.80 65.40 1.07
C HIS A 191 94.18 64.79 1.40
N GLN A 192 94.87 64.21 0.42
CA GLN A 192 96.26 63.75 0.59
C GLN A 192 97.21 64.91 0.97
N ARG A 193 97.07 66.07 0.33
CA ARG A 193 97.88 67.27 0.63
C ARG A 193 97.59 67.84 2.02
N ALA A 194 96.32 67.85 2.45
CA ALA A 194 95.95 68.29 3.80
C ALA A 194 96.55 67.38 4.88
N ILE A 195 96.61 66.06 4.64
CA ILE A 195 97.27 65.11 5.54
C ILE A 195 98.79 65.34 5.58
N ASP A 196 99.42 65.58 4.42
CA ASP A 196 100.85 65.88 4.35
C ASP A 196 101.20 67.21 5.05
N GLU A 197 100.36 68.25 4.98
CA GLU A 197 100.53 69.52 5.71
C GLU A 197 100.31 69.37 7.23
N LEU A 198 99.31 68.59 7.65
CA LEU A 198 99.03 68.33 9.07
C LEU A 198 100.16 67.54 9.74
N SER A 199 100.87 66.70 8.98
CA SER A 199 102.07 65.99 9.45
C SER A 199 103.28 66.91 9.69
N ARG A 200 103.30 68.11 9.10
CA ARG A 200 104.42 69.07 9.18
C ARG A 200 104.24 70.14 10.24
N SER A 201 103.03 70.35 10.78
CA SER A 201 102.76 71.31 11.85
C SER A 201 102.73 70.65 13.24
N HIS A 202 103.75 70.86 14.05
CA HIS A 202 103.80 70.47 15.47
C HIS A 202 102.85 71.31 16.34
N THR A 203 101.55 71.05 16.29
CA THR A 203 100.54 71.73 17.13
C THR A 203 99.82 70.76 18.05
N PHE A 204 100.59 70.11 18.93
CA PHE A 204 100.07 69.56 20.18
C PHE A 204 101.08 69.87 21.30
N THR A 205 100.98 71.05 21.90
CA THR A 205 101.70 71.42 23.13
C THR A 205 100.72 71.88 24.20
N PHE A 206 100.94 71.35 25.41
CA PHE A 206 100.07 71.32 26.59
C PHE A 206 99.61 72.68 27.17
N GLY A 207 99.97 73.81 26.57
CA GLY A 207 99.69 75.15 27.10
C GLY A 207 98.32 75.72 26.77
N ASN A 208 97.58 75.13 25.82
CA ASN A 208 96.30 75.67 25.35
C ASN A 208 95.08 74.84 25.77
N LEU A 209 95.26 73.92 26.73
CA LEU A 209 94.17 73.11 27.30
C LEU A 209 93.22 73.94 28.18
N ALA A 210 93.67 75.08 28.72
CA ALA A 210 92.86 75.90 29.63
C ALA A 210 91.85 76.83 28.91
N ASN A 211 92.04 77.10 27.62
CA ASN A 211 91.15 77.97 26.82
C ASN A 211 90.25 77.22 25.83
N LEU A 212 90.33 75.88 25.78
CA LEU A 212 89.34 75.05 25.07
C LEU A 212 88.15 74.64 25.95
N ALA A 213 88.25 74.87 27.27
CA ALA A 213 87.21 74.56 28.25
C ALA A 213 86.06 75.60 28.29
N ALA A 214 86.15 76.67 27.50
CA ALA A 214 85.20 77.77 27.53
C ALA A 214 84.77 78.21 26.12
N GLN A 215 84.26 77.26 25.32
CA GLN A 215 83.29 77.48 24.22
C GLN A 215 83.21 76.22 23.32
N ALA A 216 82.51 75.18 23.80
CA ALA A 216 81.87 74.16 22.97
C ALA A 216 80.83 73.43 23.83
N PRO A 217 79.63 73.15 23.30
CA PRO A 217 78.45 72.81 24.09
C PRO A 217 78.63 71.49 24.85
N VAL A 218 78.26 71.52 26.14
CA VAL A 218 78.00 70.30 26.91
C VAL A 218 76.79 69.62 26.26
N GLN A 219 77.10 68.60 25.46
CA GLN A 219 76.19 67.50 25.20
C GLN A 219 75.73 66.96 26.56
N GLN A 220 74.43 67.02 26.82
CA GLN A 220 73.82 66.09 27.75
C GLN A 220 73.77 64.73 27.04
N GLN A 221 74.71 63.85 27.38
CA GLN A 221 74.35 62.46 27.61
C GLN A 221 74.44 62.31 29.14
N PRO A 222 73.35 61.89 29.83
CA PRO A 222 72.84 60.52 29.74
C PRO A 222 71.29 60.47 29.94
N GLN A 223 70.52 59.37 29.88
CA GLN A 223 70.76 57.94 29.99
C GLN A 223 69.81 57.25 29.00
N ASP A 224 70.32 56.27 28.25
CA ASP A 224 69.50 55.13 27.85
C ASP A 224 69.07 54.43 29.14
N GLU A 225 67.90 54.78 29.66
CA GLU A 225 67.16 53.85 30.50
C GLU A 225 66.41 52.95 29.52
N TYR A 226 66.95 51.76 29.32
CA TYR A 226 66.26 50.63 28.73
C TYR A 226 65.02 50.36 29.59
N VAL A 227 63.91 51.01 29.25
CA VAL A 227 62.60 50.45 29.53
C VAL A 227 62.46 49.35 28.48
N PRO A 228 62.42 48.05 28.84
CA PRO A 228 61.73 47.12 27.98
C PRO A 228 60.29 47.60 27.99
N GLU A 229 59.92 48.42 27.01
CA GLU A 229 58.54 48.50 26.60
C GLU A 229 58.24 47.06 26.19
N SER A 230 57.46 46.38 27.02
CA SER A 230 56.84 45.12 26.64
C SER A 230 56.15 45.42 25.33
N ILE A 231 56.80 44.99 24.25
CA ILE A 231 56.15 44.69 23.00
C ILE A 231 55.07 43.70 23.46
N GLU A 232 53.83 44.19 23.60
CA GLU A 232 52.71 43.32 23.31
C GLU A 232 52.99 42.89 21.87
N GLU A 233 53.64 41.72 21.77
CA GLU A 233 53.62 40.92 20.56
C GLU A 233 52.15 40.72 20.31
N ASP A 234 51.58 41.59 19.48
CA ASP A 234 50.42 41.24 18.69
C ASP A 234 50.88 39.98 17.96
N PRO A 235 50.45 38.79 18.41
CA PRO A 235 50.95 37.56 17.86
C PRO A 235 50.60 37.62 16.38
N LEU A 236 51.56 37.22 15.54
CA LEU A 236 51.31 36.85 14.16
C LEU A 236 49.88 36.31 14.03
N GLU A 237 48.96 37.13 13.49
CA GLU A 237 47.68 36.64 13.03
C GLU A 237 48.04 35.58 11.99
N GLU A 238 47.84 34.34 12.41
CA GLU A 238 47.89 33.17 11.57
C GLU A 238 47.18 33.50 10.27
N MET A 239 47.77 33.14 9.15
CA MET A 239 46.96 32.86 7.97
C MET A 239 45.96 31.80 8.41
N GLU A 240 44.76 32.22 8.82
CA GLU A 240 43.58 31.37 8.82
C GLU A 240 43.42 30.93 7.37
N THR A 241 43.97 29.76 7.06
CA THR A 241 43.36 28.88 6.09
C THR A 241 41.90 28.79 6.48
N VAL A 242 41.05 29.46 5.72
CA VAL A 242 39.62 29.20 5.73
C VAL A 242 39.48 27.74 5.31
N GLU A 243 39.52 26.82 6.28
CA GLU A 243 38.82 25.54 6.14
C GLU A 243 37.35 25.92 6.12
N GLU A 244 36.87 26.20 4.91
CA GLU A 244 35.46 26.19 4.59
C GLU A 244 34.95 24.80 4.97
N ALA A 245 34.31 24.72 6.14
CA ALA A 245 33.46 23.61 6.49
C ALA A 245 32.35 23.57 5.44
N ILE A 246 32.60 22.84 4.37
CA ILE A 246 31.56 22.36 3.48
C ILE A 246 30.73 21.41 4.36
N ASP A 247 29.63 21.91 4.91
CA ASP A 247 28.52 21.05 5.33
C ASP A 247 27.91 20.45 4.05
N LEU A 248 28.58 19.41 3.55
CA LEU A 248 27.97 18.42 2.68
C LEU A 248 27.07 17.60 3.60
N GLU A 249 25.80 17.98 3.68
CA GLU A 249 24.72 17.03 4.01
C GLU A 249 24.76 15.92 2.95
N MET A 250 25.63 14.93 3.20
CA MET A 250 25.51 13.62 2.60
C MET A 250 24.30 12.97 3.25
N HIS A 251 23.21 12.90 2.50
CA HIS A 251 22.20 11.88 2.73
C HIS A 251 22.89 10.52 2.66
N ASP A 252 23.24 9.97 3.81
CA ASP A 252 23.59 8.55 3.93
C ASP A 252 22.27 7.76 3.94
N SER A 253 22.07 7.03 2.87
CA SER A 253 20.95 6.11 2.70
C SER A 253 21.52 4.84 2.11
N ALA A 254 22.11 4.00 2.96
CA ALA A 254 22.17 2.55 2.77
C ALA A 254 22.53 1.85 4.10
N PRO A 255 22.04 0.61 4.32
CA PRO A 255 21.79 0.08 5.66
C PRO A 255 23.02 -0.62 6.28
N ASP A 256 23.09 -0.52 7.60
CA ASP A 256 24.08 -1.19 8.44
C ASP A 256 23.83 -2.70 8.48
N VAL A 257 24.84 -3.48 8.11
CA VAL A 257 24.94 -4.92 8.37
C VAL A 257 25.82 -5.07 9.61
N VAL A 258 25.20 -5.44 10.73
CA VAL A 258 25.93 -5.84 11.94
C VAL A 258 25.61 -7.31 12.20
N GLU A 259 26.58 -8.18 11.90
CA GLU A 259 26.68 -9.49 12.54
C GLU A 259 27.08 -9.28 14.00
N ALA A 260 26.22 -9.73 14.92
CA ALA A 260 26.58 -10.05 16.28
C ALA A 260 25.67 -11.20 16.72
N ASP A 261 26.21 -12.43 16.64
CA ASP A 261 25.72 -13.57 17.39
C ASP A 261 25.92 -13.29 18.89
N GLU A 262 24.84 -13.27 19.68
CA GLU A 262 24.84 -13.78 21.05
C GLU A 262 23.39 -14.06 21.52
N GLU A 263 23.26 -15.21 22.17
CA GLU A 263 22.08 -16.03 22.36
C GLU A 263 21.00 -15.37 23.24
N VAL A 264 19.72 -15.48 22.83
CA VAL A 264 18.56 -15.30 23.72
C VAL A 264 17.58 -16.45 23.51
N GLU A 265 17.41 -17.24 24.57
CA GLU A 265 16.43 -18.32 24.71
C GLU A 265 15.01 -17.83 24.41
N VAL A 266 14.31 -18.53 23.53
CA VAL A 266 12.87 -18.36 23.33
C VAL A 266 12.18 -19.57 23.98
N GLU A 267 11.46 -19.32 25.06
CA GLU A 267 10.48 -20.25 25.63
C GLU A 267 9.42 -20.56 24.56
N ASN A 268 9.37 -21.82 24.13
CA ASN A 268 8.27 -22.36 23.33
C ASN A 268 7.09 -22.63 24.27
N GLU A 269 6.03 -21.83 24.18
CA GLU A 269 4.70 -22.26 24.64
C GLU A 269 4.13 -23.25 23.61
N GLU A 270 4.08 -24.52 23.99
CA GLU A 270 3.35 -25.57 23.29
C GLU A 270 1.83 -25.30 23.40
N ILE A 271 1.17 -25.11 22.26
CA ILE A 271 -0.29 -25.23 22.14
C ILE A 271 -0.56 -26.67 21.66
N GLU A 272 -1.01 -27.53 22.57
CA GLU A 272 -1.55 -28.85 22.25
C GLU A 272 -2.92 -28.67 21.56
N GLU A 273 -2.99 -28.87 20.25
CA GLU A 273 -4.25 -29.18 19.57
C GLU A 273 -4.44 -30.72 19.59
N GLU A 274 -5.44 -31.18 20.33
CA GLU A 274 -5.95 -32.55 20.24
C GLU A 274 -6.51 -32.79 18.84
N VAL A 275 -5.81 -33.60 18.03
CA VAL A 275 -6.36 -34.14 16.78
C VAL A 275 -7.00 -35.49 17.10
N GLU A 276 -8.33 -35.52 17.03
CA GLU A 276 -9.16 -36.72 17.17
C GLU A 276 -8.90 -37.68 15.98
N GLU A 277 -8.56 -38.94 16.29
CA GLU A 277 -8.32 -40.03 15.34
C GLU A 277 -9.52 -40.27 14.42
N VAL A 278 -9.36 -40.04 13.12
CA VAL A 278 -10.27 -40.56 12.09
C VAL A 278 -9.60 -41.78 11.45
N VAL A 279 -10.18 -42.96 11.70
CA VAL A 279 -9.75 -44.25 11.15
C VAL A 279 -10.16 -44.31 9.68
N ASP A 280 -9.20 -44.11 8.77
CA ASP A 280 -9.41 -44.35 7.34
C ASP A 280 -9.10 -45.81 6.98
N GLN A 281 -10.10 -46.46 6.39
CA GLN A 281 -10.06 -47.82 5.89
C GLN A 281 -9.25 -47.85 4.59
N GLU A 282 -8.30 -48.79 4.50
CA GLU A 282 -7.54 -49.08 3.29
C GLU A 282 -8.48 -49.57 2.17
N GLU A 283 -8.72 -48.76 1.14
CA GLU A 283 -9.15 -49.24 -0.18
C GLU A 283 -7.95 -49.23 -1.14
N GLU A 284 -7.63 -50.41 -1.62
CA GLU A 284 -6.56 -50.75 -2.56
C GLU A 284 -6.89 -50.21 -3.96
N ILE A 285 -6.20 -49.14 -4.40
CA ILE A 285 -6.31 -48.62 -5.77
C ILE A 285 -5.07 -49.05 -6.56
N GLN A 286 -5.30 -49.85 -7.60
CA GLN A 286 -4.28 -50.37 -8.51
C GLN A 286 -3.66 -49.26 -9.37
N GLU A 287 -2.33 -49.25 -9.46
CA GLU A 287 -1.55 -48.39 -10.36
C GLU A 287 -1.79 -48.76 -11.84
N GLU A 288 -2.30 -47.83 -12.64
CA GLU A 288 -2.12 -47.84 -14.10
C GLU A 288 -1.19 -46.68 -14.51
N GLU A 289 -0.11 -47.00 -15.24
CA GLU A 289 0.87 -46.05 -15.76
C GLU A 289 0.25 -45.05 -16.76
N PRO A 290 0.68 -43.77 -16.79
CA PRO A 290 0.19 -42.83 -17.79
C PRO A 290 0.90 -43.00 -19.14
N VAL A 291 0.11 -43.27 -20.18
CA VAL A 291 0.49 -43.19 -21.59
C VAL A 291 0.82 -41.73 -21.95
N LYS A 292 2.03 -41.51 -22.48
CA LYS A 292 2.43 -40.23 -23.09
C LYS A 292 1.79 -40.07 -24.47
N GLU A 293 0.98 -39.04 -24.67
CA GLU A 293 0.64 -38.54 -26.01
C GLU A 293 1.19 -37.12 -26.22
N GLU A 294 1.96 -36.98 -27.31
CA GLU A 294 2.56 -35.74 -27.79
C GLU A 294 1.49 -34.82 -28.40
N ILE A 295 1.35 -33.61 -27.88
CA ILE A 295 0.54 -32.56 -28.50
C ILE A 295 1.40 -31.85 -29.57
N LYS A 296 1.10 -32.09 -30.85
CA LYS A 296 1.57 -31.26 -31.96
C LYS A 296 0.76 -29.97 -32.02
N ALA A 297 1.48 -28.84 -32.00
CA ALA A 297 0.93 -27.51 -32.26
C ALA A 297 0.32 -27.42 -33.66
N GLN A 298 -0.89 -26.87 -33.76
CA GLN A 298 -1.51 -26.48 -35.02
C GLN A 298 -1.78 -24.97 -35.03
N GLU A 299 -1.33 -24.35 -36.12
CA GLU A 299 -1.27 -22.92 -36.38
C GLU A 299 -2.65 -22.25 -36.38
N VAL A 300 -2.68 -21.04 -35.81
CA VAL A 300 -3.79 -20.09 -35.85
C VAL A 300 -3.98 -19.59 -37.29
N ARG A 301 -5.18 -19.77 -37.84
CA ARG A 301 -5.65 -19.03 -39.02
C ARG A 301 -6.76 -18.07 -38.60
N GLU A 302 -6.50 -16.78 -38.77
CA GLU A 302 -7.48 -15.70 -38.76
C GLU A 302 -8.40 -15.82 -39.98
N GLU A 303 -9.72 -15.84 -39.78
CA GLU A 303 -10.67 -15.37 -40.79
C GLU A 303 -11.78 -14.54 -40.12
N ASN A 304 -12.10 -13.43 -40.77
CA ASN A 304 -13.02 -12.37 -40.37
C ASN A 304 -14.50 -12.82 -40.41
N GLU A 305 -15.30 -12.36 -39.44
CA GLU A 305 -16.77 -12.27 -39.56
C GLU A 305 -17.20 -10.79 -39.56
N PRO A 306 -18.29 -10.48 -40.27
CA PRO A 306 -19.36 -9.80 -39.56
C PRO A 306 -20.78 -10.29 -39.90
N GLU A 307 -21.66 -10.09 -38.90
CA GLU A 307 -23.12 -9.89 -38.95
C GLU A 307 -24.09 -11.09 -38.96
N ASP A 308 -24.82 -11.18 -37.83
CA ASP A 308 -26.16 -11.76 -37.60
C ASP A 308 -27.22 -11.17 -38.57
N PRO A 309 -28.34 -11.85 -38.92
CA PRO A 309 -29.40 -12.11 -37.93
C PRO A 309 -30.35 -13.33 -38.15
N LYS A 310 -30.99 -13.75 -37.04
CA LYS A 310 -32.30 -14.43 -36.90
C LYS A 310 -32.44 -15.92 -37.31
N LYS A 311 -32.68 -16.76 -36.29
CA LYS A 311 -33.69 -17.86 -36.22
C LYS A 311 -33.77 -18.35 -34.75
N GLN A 312 -34.81 -17.96 -34.01
CA GLN A 312 -35.91 -18.85 -33.61
C GLN A 312 -35.47 -20.26 -33.16
N SER A 313 -35.22 -20.43 -31.85
CA SER A 313 -35.30 -21.75 -31.20
C SER A 313 -36.47 -21.72 -30.22
N GLY A 314 -37.56 -22.36 -30.63
CA GLY A 314 -38.75 -22.56 -29.82
C GLY A 314 -38.51 -23.58 -28.72
N SER A 315 -39.16 -23.33 -27.59
CA SER A 315 -39.20 -24.18 -26.40
C SER A 315 -39.73 -25.58 -26.72
N PHE A 316 -39.07 -26.58 -26.14
CA PHE A 316 -39.36 -28.02 -26.25
C PHE A 316 -40.73 -28.43 -25.69
N PHE A 317 -41.44 -27.55 -24.97
CA PHE A 317 -42.69 -27.86 -24.28
C PHE A 317 -43.98 -27.58 -25.07
N ASP A 318 -43.91 -26.97 -26.26
CA ASP A 318 -45.10 -26.59 -27.05
C ASP A 318 -45.66 -27.70 -27.96
N GLN A 319 -45.19 -28.95 -27.84
CA GLN A 319 -45.62 -30.08 -28.70
C GLN A 319 -46.63 -31.03 -28.08
N PHE A 320 -47.18 -30.71 -26.91
CA PHE A 320 -48.24 -31.51 -26.27
C PHE A 320 -49.41 -30.64 -25.79
N GLU A 321 -50.16 -30.08 -26.74
CA GLU A 321 -51.57 -29.70 -26.59
C GLU A 321 -52.37 -30.05 -27.87
#